data_AF-A0A6G2W1K3-F1
#
_entry.id   AF-A0A6G2W1K3-F1
#
_cell.length_a   1.000
_cell.length_b   1.000
_cell.length_c   1.000
_cell.angle_alpha   90.00
_cell.angle_beta   90.00
_cell.angle_gamma   90.00
#
_symmetry.space_group_name_H-M   'P 1'
#
loop_
_entity.id
_entity.type
_entity.pdbx_description
1 polymer ?
#
loop_
_entity_poly.entity_id
_entity_poly.type
_entity_poly.pdbx_seq_one_letter_code
_entity_poly.pdbx_strand_id
1 'polypeptide(L)' 'MSERLSAHVLLLIGDQAEVTTPHRDHTDPERVPVERLIRETGIPRDELAGAELVAIVDADGRLERFERA' A
#
# COMPACT_ATOMS: atom_id res chain seq x y z
N MET A 1 12.86 -0.71 -15.04
CA MET A 1 11.55 -0.15 -15.43
C MET A 1 10.64 -0.42 -14.26
N SER A 2 10.01 0.60 -13.69
CA SER A 2 9.09 0.40 -12.56
C SER A 2 7.73 -0.07 -13.08
N GLU A 3 7.12 -1.02 -12.38
CA GLU A 3 5.79 -1.55 -12.67
C GLU A 3 4.75 -0.90 -11.72
N ARG A 4 3.51 -0.78 -12.20
CA ARG A 4 2.38 -0.23 -11.45
C ARG A 4 1.39 -1.33 -11.16
N LEU A 5 1.09 -1.57 -9.89
CA LEU A 5 0.17 -2.60 -9.44
C LEU A 5 -0.99 -1.97 -8.69
N SER A 6 -2.20 -2.53 -8.82
CA SER A 6 -3.28 -2.19 -7.90
C SER A 6 -2.91 -2.64 -6.49
N ALA A 7 -3.27 -1.84 -5.50
CA ALA A 7 -3.04 -2.14 -4.11
C ALA A 7 -4.26 -1.69 -3.30
N HIS A 8 -4.60 -2.43 -2.26
CA HIS A 8 -5.74 -2.13 -1.40
C HIS A 8 -5.32 -2.22 0.06
N VAL A 9 -5.63 -1.19 0.84
CA VAL A 9 -5.37 -1.18 2.28
C VAL A 9 -6.45 -2.00 2.97
N LEU A 10 -6.10 -3.21 3.39
CA LEU A 10 -7.03 -4.14 4.02
C LEU A 10 -7.47 -3.64 5.41
N LEU A 11 -6.50 -3.28 6.26
CA LEU A 11 -6.74 -2.84 7.63
C LEU A 11 -5.55 -2.11 8.23
N LEU A 12 -5.78 -1.43 9.36
CA LEU A 12 -4.76 -0.76 10.16
C LEU A 12 -4.57 -1.49 11.49
N ILE A 13 -3.33 -1.75 11.89
CA ILE A 13 -2.96 -2.33 13.18
C ILE A 13 -1.90 -1.46 13.83
N GLY A 14 -2.27 -0.74 14.89
CA GLY A 14 -1.36 0.21 15.53
C GLY A 14 -0.89 1.27 14.52
N ASP A 15 0.41 1.35 14.27
CA ASP A 15 1.04 2.26 13.31
C ASP A 15 1.30 1.64 11.93
N GLN A 16 0.88 0.39 11.71
CA GLN A 16 1.03 -0.32 10.43
C GLN A 16 -0.29 -0.43 9.67
N ALA A 17 -0.18 -0.53 8.36
CA ALA A 17 -1.23 -0.91 7.44
C ALA A 17 -0.89 -2.25 6.79
N GLU A 18 -1.90 -3.10 6.61
CA GLU A 18 -1.81 -4.27 5.74
C GLU A 18 -2.31 -3.90 4.35
N VAL A 19 -1.50 -4.18 3.33
CA VAL A 19 -1.79 -3.85 1.94
C VAL A 19 -1.77 -5.12 1.10
N THR A 20 -2.86 -5.37 0.39
CA THR A 20 -2.97 -6.47 -0.57
C THR A 20 -2.64 -5.97 -1.98
N THR A 21 -2.08 -6.84 -2.81
CA THR A 21 -1.76 -6.61 -4.22
C THR A 21 -2.13 -7.87 -5.04
N PRO A 22 -2.09 -7.85 -6.39
CA PRO A 22 -2.26 -9.06 -7.19
C PRO A 22 -1.31 -10.21 -6.86
N HIS A 23 -0.19 -9.94 -6.18
CA HIS A 23 0.81 -10.95 -5.80
C HIS A 23 0.76 -11.34 -4.33
N ARG A 24 0.08 -10.56 -3.49
CA ARG A 24 -0.01 -10.75 -2.03
C ARG A 24 -1.45 -10.52 -1.57
N ASP A 25 -2.16 -11.60 -1.27
CA ASP A 25 -3.55 -11.53 -0.84
C ASP A 25 -3.71 -11.30 0.68
N HIS A 26 -4.94 -11.35 1.16
CA HIS A 26 -5.29 -11.13 2.57
C HIS A 26 -4.70 -12.15 3.55
N THR A 27 -4.19 -13.29 3.08
CA THR A 27 -3.54 -14.32 3.91
C THR A 27 -2.05 -14.05 4.10
N ASP A 28 -1.45 -13.23 3.24
CA ASP A 28 -0.03 -12.83 3.28
C ASP A 28 0.17 -11.37 2.82
N PRO A 29 -0.46 -10.37 3.47
CA PRO A 29 -0.42 -8.98 3.03
C PRO A 29 0.95 -8.34 3.29
N GLU A 30 1.28 -7.32 2.50
CA GLU A 30 2.44 -6.46 2.76
C GLU A 30 2.15 -5.56 3.97
N ARG A 31 3.08 -5.47 4.92
CA ARG A 31 2.95 -4.56 6.08
C ARG A 31 3.79 -3.32 5.86
N VAL A 32 3.16 -2.15 5.90
CA VAL A 32 3.84 -0.87 5.73
C VAL A 32 3.45 0.13 6.82
N PRO A 33 4.33 1.08 7.19
CA PRO A 33 3.98 2.13 8.13
C PRO A 33 2.84 3.02 7.59
N VAL A 34 1.88 3.34 8.45
CA VAL A 34 0.77 4.26 8.11
C VAL A 34 1.29 5.63 7.71
N GLU A 35 2.30 6.16 8.40
CA GLU A 35 2.89 7.46 8.06
C GLU A 35 3.47 7.49 6.64
N ARG A 36 3.97 6.36 6.15
CA ARG A 36 4.43 6.25 4.75
C ARG A 36 3.27 6.46 3.80
N LEU A 37 2.15 5.76 4.01
CA LEU A 37 0.95 5.88 3.17
C LEU A 37 0.41 7.32 3.19
N ILE A 38 0.28 7.93 4.36
CA ILE A 38 -0.19 9.32 4.48
C ILE A 38 0.72 10.28 3.70
N ARG A 39 2.03 10.17 3.88
CA ARG A 39 3.01 11.04 3.22
C ARG A 39 3.00 10.87 1.70
N GLU A 40 2.89 9.65 1.22
CA GLU A 40 3.00 9.34 -0.21
C GLU A 40 1.69 9.57 -0.97
N THR A 41 0.54 9.30 -0.33
CA THR A 41 -0.78 9.34 -1.00
C THR A 41 -1.61 10.58 -0.63
N GLY A 42 -1.30 11.23 0.50
CA GLY A 42 -2.10 12.31 1.07
C GLY A 42 -3.43 11.86 1.70
N ILE A 43 -3.71 10.56 1.74
CA ILE A 43 -4.94 10.03 2.35
C ILE A 43 -4.79 10.09 3.87
N PRO A 44 -5.72 10.74 4.60
CA PRO A 44 -5.65 10.82 6.04
C PRO A 44 -5.92 9.45 6.68
N ARG A 45 -5.44 9.25 7.91
CA ARG A 45 -5.44 7.95 8.58
C ARG A 45 -6.82 7.29 8.67
N ASP A 46 -7.85 8.08 8.93
CA ASP A 46 -9.25 7.65 9.05
C ASP A 46 -9.88 7.21 7.71
N GLU A 47 -9.27 7.60 6.58
CA GLU A 47 -9.68 7.18 5.24
C GLU A 47 -8.82 6.04 4.67
N LEU A 48 -7.73 5.64 5.34
CA LEU A 48 -6.82 4.63 4.81
C LEU A 48 -7.42 3.23 4.78
N ALA A 49 -8.18 2.82 5.79
CA ALA A 49 -8.77 1.48 5.80
C ALA A 49 -9.78 1.33 4.66
N GLY A 50 -9.56 0.38 3.75
CA GLY A 50 -10.36 0.20 2.54
C GLY A 50 -9.95 1.09 1.36
N ALA A 51 -8.86 1.86 1.48
CA ALA A 51 -8.40 2.70 0.38
C ALA A 51 -7.77 1.89 -0.75
N GLU A 52 -8.13 2.23 -1.99
CA GLU A 52 -7.47 1.77 -3.21
C GLU A 52 -6.27 2.67 -3.52
N LEU A 53 -5.15 2.03 -3.86
CA LEU A 53 -3.85 2.64 -4.11
C LEU A 53 -3.24 2.06 -5.40
N VAL A 54 -2.21 2.74 -5.88
CA VAL A 54 -1.28 2.18 -6.87
C VAL A 54 0.08 1.98 -6.23
N ALA A 55 0.57 0.75 -6.18
CA ALA A 55 1.93 0.44 -5.76
C ALA A 55 2.89 0.56 -6.95
N ILE A 56 3.99 1.29 -6.77
CA ILE A 56 5.09 1.37 -7.72
C ILE A 56 6.18 0.43 -7.25
N VAL A 57 6.52 -0.57 -8.06
CA VAL A 57 7.57 -1.55 -7.77
C VAL A 57 8.73 -1.40 -8.75
N ASP A 58 9.96 -1.55 -8.26
CA ASP A 58 11.16 -1.47 -9.10
C ASP A 58 11.34 -2.74 -9.96
N ALA A 59 12.44 -2.77 -10.72
CA ALA A 59 12.76 -3.92 -11.58
C ALA A 59 13.10 -5.21 -10.81
N ASP A 60 13.42 -5.10 -9.52
CA ASP A 60 13.68 -6.23 -8.62
C ASP A 60 12.40 -6.67 -7.88
N GLY A 61 11.25 -6.04 -8.16
CA GLY A 61 9.97 -6.29 -7.50
C GLY A 61 9.86 -5.68 -6.10
N ARG A 62 10.75 -4.74 -5.73
CA ARG A 62 10.68 -4.05 -4.44
C ARG A 62 9.75 -2.86 -4.51
N LEU A 63 8.96 -2.66 -3.45
CA LEU A 63 8.04 -1.55 -3.31
C LEU A 63 8.78 -0.19 -3.16
N GLU A 64 8.72 0.66 -4.18
CA GLU A 64 9.31 2.00 -4.18
C GLU A 64 8.42 3.02 -3.47
N ARG A 65 7.13 3.10 -3.85
CA ARG A 65 6.16 4.05 -3.26
C ARG A 65 4.71 3.65 -3.54
N PHE A 66 3.79 4.30 -2.85
CA PHE A 66 2.37 4.29 -3.18
C PHE A 66 1.93 5.61 -3.80
N GLU A 67 0.93 5.53 -4.66
CA GLU A 67 0.19 6.67 -5.21
C GLU A 67 -1.30 6.46 -4.92
N ARG A 68 -2.05 7.56 -4.84
CA ARG A 68 -3.51 7.49 -4.83
C ARG A 68 -4.01 6.93 -6.16
N ALA A 69 -4.96 5.98 -6.10
CA ALA A 69 -5.60 5.41 -7.30
C ALA A 69 -6.43 6.45 -8.08
#